data_AF-A0A958W9T0-F1
#
_entry.id   AF-A0A958W9T0-F1
#
_cell.length_a   1.000
_cell.length_b   1.000
_cell.length_c   1.000
_cell.angle_alpha   90.00
_cell.angle_beta   90.00
_cell.angle_gamma   90.00
#
_symmetry.space_group_name_H-M   'P 1'
#
loop_
_entity.id
_entity.type
_entity.pdbx_description
1 polymer ?
#
loop_
_entity_poly.entity_id
_entity_poly.type
_entity_poly.pdbx_seq_one_letter_code
_entity_poly.pdbx_strand_id
1 'polypeptide(L)'
;MFTENEVSALINFPHIKEETAKLKRRFIQEEAEFLEISDHDFLSLVLLTPSIGLALANGSVSLFEEMALNKKARKLSKGGYWMKKDPVVFAMEHLIDGYDKWSSIFYDHIQMLMEKTIDVGSLKDQAFKLNEVNEENQCMQVLKSPFIIIRFLTSFFMNDEEEDILADRKISKVEYDKLLEIAEQLGLLDIPIFQIYRSKLIVK
;
A
#
# COMPACT_ATOMS: atom_id res chain seq x y z
N MET A 1 8.02 0.85 4.40
CA MET A 1 7.52 0.83 3.01
C MET A 1 8.35 -0.12 2.17
N PHE A 2 7.79 -0.66 1.09
CA PHE A 2 8.54 -1.31 0.01
C PHE A 2 9.65 -0.42 -0.56
N THR A 3 10.63 -1.06 -1.18
CA THR A 3 11.77 -0.48 -1.89
C THR A 3 11.76 -0.92 -3.34
N GLU A 4 12.50 -0.23 -4.22
CA GLU A 4 12.70 -0.65 -5.61
C GLU A 4 13.10 -2.14 -5.72
N ASN A 5 14.04 -2.60 -4.90
CA ASN A 5 14.49 -3.99 -4.93
C ASN A 5 13.39 -5.00 -4.54
N GLU A 6 12.54 -4.65 -3.58
CA GLU A 6 11.45 -5.52 -3.16
C GLU A 6 10.34 -5.56 -4.22
N VAL A 7 10.02 -4.44 -4.87
CA VAL A 7 9.10 -4.43 -6.03
C VAL A 7 9.68 -5.25 -7.17
N SER A 8 10.97 -5.12 -7.44
CA SER A 8 11.69 -5.93 -8.44
C SER A 8 11.61 -7.43 -8.11
N ALA A 9 11.74 -7.81 -6.84
CA ALA A 9 11.56 -9.19 -6.41
C ALA A 9 10.11 -9.69 -6.62
N LEU A 10 9.12 -8.87 -6.29
CA LEU A 10 7.69 -9.19 -6.46
C LEU A 10 7.32 -9.40 -7.93
N ILE A 11 7.75 -8.51 -8.83
CA ILE A 11 7.41 -8.62 -10.26
C ILE A 11 8.11 -9.80 -10.95
N ASN A 12 9.13 -10.40 -10.34
CA ASN A 12 9.82 -11.56 -10.90
C ASN A 12 9.10 -12.89 -10.64
N PHE A 13 8.07 -12.93 -9.80
CA PHE A 13 7.19 -14.10 -9.71
C PHE A 13 6.37 -14.23 -11.01
N PRO A 14 6.43 -15.36 -11.74
CA PRO A 14 5.84 -15.48 -13.07
C PRO A 14 4.35 -15.08 -13.13
N HIS A 15 3.55 -15.54 -12.16
CA HIS A 15 2.13 -15.23 -12.09
C HIS A 15 1.88 -13.73 -11.83
N ILE A 16 2.65 -13.12 -10.92
CA ILE A 16 2.54 -11.69 -10.62
C ILE A 16 2.89 -10.88 -11.87
N LYS A 17 3.96 -11.24 -12.56
CA LYS A 17 4.39 -10.60 -13.80
C LYS A 17 3.30 -10.62 -14.86
N GLU A 18 2.70 -11.79 -15.09
CA GLU A 18 1.69 -11.98 -16.12
C GLU A 18 0.42 -11.16 -15.82
N GLU A 19 -0.10 -11.26 -14.60
CA GLU A 19 -1.30 -10.53 -14.20
C GLU A 19 -1.06 -9.01 -14.19
N THR A 20 0.12 -8.57 -13.75
CA THR A 20 0.51 -7.15 -13.80
C THR A 20 0.56 -6.65 -15.24
N ALA A 21 1.13 -7.42 -16.16
CA ALA A 21 1.19 -7.03 -17.58
C ALA A 21 -0.18 -7.02 -18.28
N LYS A 22 -1.12 -7.88 -17.85
CA LYS A 22 -2.52 -7.84 -18.32
C LYS A 22 -3.21 -6.57 -17.81
N LEU A 23 -3.14 -6.33 -16.50
CA LEU A 23 -3.75 -5.17 -15.86
C LEU A 23 -3.19 -3.85 -16.42
N LYS A 24 -1.87 -3.77 -16.62
CA LYS A 24 -1.20 -2.62 -17.22
C LYS A 24 -1.75 -2.29 -18.61
N ARG A 25 -1.87 -3.30 -19.48
CA ARG A 25 -2.41 -3.10 -20.84
C ARG A 25 -3.82 -2.54 -20.80
N ARG A 26 -4.65 -3.07 -19.90
CA ARG A 26 -6.02 -2.59 -19.70
C ARG A 26 -6.05 -1.13 -19.22
N PHE A 27 -5.24 -0.79 -18.21
CA PHE A 27 -5.14 0.57 -17.69
C PHE A 27 -4.70 1.58 -18.74
N ILE A 28 -3.66 1.27 -19.51
CA ILE A 28 -3.17 2.14 -20.58
C ILE A 28 -4.23 2.33 -21.67
N GLN A 29 -4.98 1.29 -22.02
CA GLN A 29 -6.01 1.37 -23.06
C GLN A 29 -7.26 2.13 -22.62
N GLU A 30 -7.68 1.97 -21.36
CA GLU A 30 -8.96 2.48 -20.87
C GLU A 30 -8.86 3.80 -20.10
N GLU A 31 -7.66 4.23 -19.67
CA GLU A 31 -7.47 5.38 -18.77
C GLU A 31 -6.31 6.31 -19.18
N ALA A 32 -5.16 5.74 -19.53
CA ALA A 32 -3.93 6.50 -19.74
C ALA A 32 -3.32 6.20 -21.11
N GLU A 33 -4.03 6.58 -22.17
CA GLU A 33 -3.57 6.38 -23.54
C GLU A 33 -2.19 7.05 -23.73
N PHE A 34 -1.26 6.34 -24.37
CA PHE A 34 0.15 6.75 -24.57
C PHE A 34 1.03 6.78 -23.32
N LEU A 35 0.55 6.31 -22.15
CA LEU A 35 1.41 6.16 -20.98
C LEU A 35 2.51 5.11 -21.23
N GLU A 36 3.76 5.55 -21.26
CA GLU A 36 4.93 4.67 -21.30
C GLU A 36 5.38 4.33 -19.86
N ILE A 37 5.05 3.13 -19.40
CA ILE A 37 5.42 2.66 -18.06
C ILE A 37 5.86 1.19 -18.06
N SER A 38 6.93 0.89 -17.33
CA SER A 38 7.45 -0.48 -17.19
C SER A 38 6.51 -1.33 -16.31
N ASP A 39 6.62 -2.67 -16.37
CA ASP A 39 5.82 -3.53 -15.49
C ASP A 39 6.16 -3.31 -14.01
N HIS A 40 7.43 -2.98 -13.72
CA HIS A 40 7.89 -2.63 -12.38
C HIS A 40 7.19 -1.37 -11.89
N ASP A 41 7.27 -0.29 -12.66
CA ASP A 41 6.71 1.01 -12.29
C ASP A 41 5.17 0.96 -12.22
N PHE A 42 4.55 0.16 -13.09
CA PHE A 42 3.12 -0.07 -13.01
C PHE A 42 2.74 -0.86 -11.74
N LEU A 43 3.52 -1.88 -11.35
CA LEU A 43 3.30 -2.55 -10.07
C LEU A 43 3.47 -1.57 -8.89
N SER A 44 4.44 -0.66 -8.96
CA SER A 44 4.62 0.41 -7.98
C SER A 44 3.39 1.31 -7.88
N LEU A 45 2.79 1.71 -9.00
CA LEU A 45 1.53 2.45 -9.04
C LEU A 45 0.41 1.69 -8.33
N VAL A 46 0.24 0.40 -8.66
CA VAL A 46 -0.77 -0.45 -8.04
C VAL A 46 -0.57 -0.52 -6.52
N LEU A 47 0.66 -0.69 -6.05
CA LEU A 47 1.00 -0.73 -4.62
C LEU A 47 0.79 0.62 -3.89
N LEU A 48 0.72 1.74 -4.61
CA LEU A 48 0.44 3.07 -4.03
C LEU A 48 -1.05 3.35 -3.86
N THR A 49 -1.92 2.60 -4.54
CA THR A 49 -3.38 2.80 -4.54
C THR A 49 -3.98 2.94 -3.13
N PRO A 50 -3.58 2.15 -2.11
CA PRO A 50 -4.07 2.35 -0.74
C PRO A 50 -3.73 3.73 -0.17
N SER A 51 -2.50 4.21 -0.38
CA SER A 51 -2.09 5.54 0.07
C SER A 51 -2.82 6.66 -0.66
N ILE A 52 -3.06 6.50 -1.97
CA ILE A 52 -3.84 7.46 -2.76
C ILE A 52 -5.28 7.51 -2.23
N GLY A 53 -5.86 6.35 -1.92
CA GLY A 53 -7.19 6.27 -1.32
C GLY A 53 -7.34 7.00 0.01
N LEU A 54 -6.33 6.90 0.88
CA LEU A 54 -6.29 7.65 2.13
C LEU A 54 -6.19 9.16 1.89
N ALA A 55 -5.30 9.59 0.98
CA ALA A 55 -5.14 11.00 0.63
C ALA A 55 -6.42 11.58 -0.01
N LEU A 56 -7.21 10.75 -0.70
CA LEU A 56 -8.50 11.12 -1.27
C LEU A 56 -9.67 11.01 -0.28
N ALA A 57 -9.44 10.61 0.98
CA ALA A 57 -10.51 10.40 1.95
C ALA A 57 -11.39 11.65 2.14
N ASN A 58 -10.79 12.85 2.04
CA ASN A 58 -11.50 14.13 2.13
C ASN A 58 -12.02 14.67 0.78
N GLY A 59 -11.98 13.86 -0.28
CA GLY A 59 -12.44 14.20 -1.63
C GLY A 59 -11.42 14.93 -2.50
N SER A 60 -10.25 15.28 -1.97
CA SER A 60 -9.15 15.90 -2.70
C SER A 60 -7.82 15.63 -2.03
N VAL A 61 -6.74 15.52 -2.81
CA VAL A 61 -5.37 15.42 -2.31
C VAL A 61 -4.84 16.82 -1.98
N SER A 62 -4.44 17.07 -0.73
CA SER A 62 -3.75 18.30 -0.34
C SER A 62 -2.31 18.34 -0.85
N LEU A 63 -1.71 19.53 -0.89
CA LEU A 63 -0.31 19.69 -1.32
C LEU A 63 0.67 18.81 -0.53
N PHE A 64 0.46 18.66 0.79
CA PHE A 64 1.34 17.83 1.63
C PHE A 64 1.17 16.34 1.34
N GLU A 65 -0.06 15.90 1.10
CA GLU A 65 -0.35 14.51 0.70
C GLU A 65 0.23 14.22 -0.68
N GLU A 66 0.10 15.15 -1.63
CA GLU A 66 0.69 15.03 -2.96
C GLU A 66 2.22 14.92 -2.88
N MET A 67 2.86 15.75 -2.06
CA MET A 67 4.31 15.66 -1.81
C MET A 67 4.71 14.32 -1.20
N ALA A 68 3.95 13.79 -0.23
CA ALA A 68 4.19 12.50 0.39
C ALA A 68 4.01 11.34 -0.62
N LEU A 69 2.94 11.37 -1.42
CA LEU A 69 2.69 10.41 -2.50
C LEU A 69 3.80 10.44 -3.56
N ASN A 70 4.23 11.63 -3.98
CA ASN A 70 5.34 11.79 -4.92
C ASN A 70 6.66 11.23 -4.36
N LYS A 71 6.93 11.42 -3.06
CA LYS A 71 8.10 10.82 -2.39
C LYS A 71 8.01 9.29 -2.43
N LYS A 72 6.85 8.71 -2.11
CA LYS A 72 6.64 7.25 -2.18
C LYS A 72 6.77 6.71 -3.61
N ALA A 73 6.17 7.38 -4.58
CA ALA A 73 6.22 7.00 -5.99
C ALA A 73 7.65 6.88 -6.50
N ARG A 74 8.47 7.92 -6.28
CA ARG A 74 9.89 7.94 -6.68
C ARG A 74 10.72 6.85 -6.01
N LYS A 75 10.38 6.44 -4.79
CA LYS A 75 11.09 5.39 -4.06
C LYS A 75 10.82 3.99 -4.63
N LEU A 76 9.59 3.75 -5.08
CA LEU A 76 9.16 2.48 -5.65
C LEU A 76 9.53 2.37 -7.13
N SER A 77 9.63 3.51 -7.82
CA SER A 77 10.01 3.65 -9.22
C SER A 77 11.42 3.16 -9.50
N LYS A 78 11.62 2.60 -10.69
CA LYS A 78 12.89 2.00 -11.11
C LYS A 78 13.87 3.04 -11.67
N GLY A 79 15.09 3.12 -11.13
CA GLY A 79 16.19 3.84 -11.81
C GLY A 79 16.31 5.35 -11.50
N GLY A 80 15.76 5.81 -10.38
CA GLY A 80 16.12 7.11 -9.78
C GLY A 80 15.96 8.32 -10.71
N TYR A 81 14.71 8.66 -11.05
CA TYR A 81 14.37 9.77 -11.94
C TYR A 81 14.58 11.15 -11.28
N TRP A 82 15.82 11.65 -11.31
CA TRP A 82 16.16 12.99 -10.77
C TRP A 82 15.96 14.14 -11.78
N MET A 83 16.06 13.87 -13.08
CA MET A 83 16.04 14.89 -14.14
C MET A 83 14.88 14.75 -15.15
N LYS A 84 14.10 13.66 -15.08
CA LYS A 84 12.93 13.39 -15.92
C LYS A 84 11.70 13.22 -15.03
N LYS A 85 10.50 13.46 -15.57
CA LYS A 85 9.26 13.14 -14.86
C LYS A 85 9.26 11.64 -14.56
N ASP A 86 9.09 11.31 -13.29
CA ASP A 86 9.03 9.93 -12.83
C ASP A 86 7.76 9.26 -13.40
N PRO A 87 7.86 8.06 -14.01
CA PRO A 87 6.74 7.42 -14.68
C PRO A 87 5.62 7.01 -13.71
N VAL A 88 5.95 6.67 -12.46
CA VAL A 88 4.95 6.34 -11.42
C VAL A 88 4.23 7.61 -10.99
N VAL A 89 4.96 8.71 -10.79
CA VAL A 89 4.35 10.03 -10.48
C VAL A 89 3.41 10.46 -11.60
N PHE A 90 3.81 10.30 -12.88
CA PHE A 90 2.96 10.65 -13.99
C PHE A 90 1.71 9.77 -14.09
N ALA A 91 1.87 8.45 -13.94
CA ALA A 91 0.74 7.53 -13.97
C ALA A 91 -0.23 7.71 -12.79
N MET A 92 0.27 8.21 -11.66
CA MET A 92 -0.53 8.52 -10.48
C MET A 92 -1.56 9.61 -10.74
N GLU A 93 -1.25 10.60 -11.59
CA GLU A 93 -2.21 11.65 -12.00
C GLU A 93 -3.46 11.00 -12.63
N HIS A 94 -3.26 10.07 -13.56
CA HIS A 94 -4.37 9.32 -14.18
C HIS A 94 -5.14 8.44 -13.19
N LEU A 95 -4.44 7.81 -12.24
CA LEU A 95 -5.10 7.00 -11.21
C LEU A 95 -5.92 7.85 -10.24
N ILE A 96 -5.48 9.05 -9.89
CA ILE A 96 -6.23 9.97 -9.04
C ILE A 96 -7.53 10.39 -9.75
N ASP A 97 -7.45 10.76 -11.03
CA ASP A 97 -8.62 11.15 -11.82
C ASP A 97 -9.62 9.98 -12.01
N GLY A 98 -9.11 8.76 -12.21
CA GLY A 98 -9.89 7.54 -12.40
C GLY A 98 -10.10 6.69 -11.14
N TYR A 99 -9.86 7.23 -9.95
CA TYR A 99 -9.68 6.42 -8.73
C TYR A 99 -10.89 5.52 -8.41
N ASP A 100 -12.11 6.05 -8.53
CA ASP A 100 -13.35 5.29 -8.25
C ASP A 100 -13.51 4.07 -9.17
N LYS A 101 -13.00 4.15 -10.40
CA LYS A 101 -13.04 3.05 -11.38
C LYS A 101 -11.96 2.00 -11.12
N TRP A 102 -10.76 2.45 -10.75
CA TRP A 102 -9.57 1.58 -10.72
C TRP A 102 -9.21 1.04 -9.35
N SER A 103 -9.58 1.72 -8.27
CA SER A 103 -9.20 1.36 -6.90
C SER A 103 -9.51 -0.09 -6.57
N SER A 104 -10.76 -0.53 -6.76
CA SER A 104 -11.16 -1.93 -6.50
C SER A 104 -10.38 -2.93 -7.34
N ILE A 105 -10.15 -2.64 -8.63
CA ILE A 105 -9.40 -3.52 -9.53
C ILE A 105 -7.94 -3.66 -9.06
N PHE A 106 -7.36 -2.56 -8.59
CA PHE A 106 -6.00 -2.54 -8.08
C PHE A 106 -5.91 -3.21 -6.69
N TYR A 107 -6.95 -3.10 -5.86
CA TYR A 107 -7.04 -3.82 -4.59
C TYR A 107 -7.15 -5.34 -4.79
N ASP A 108 -7.93 -5.80 -5.77
CA ASP A 108 -8.01 -7.22 -6.12
C ASP A 108 -6.62 -7.74 -6.54
N HIS A 109 -5.88 -6.96 -7.33
CA HIS A 109 -4.51 -7.31 -7.71
C HIS A 109 -3.58 -7.34 -6.50
N ILE A 110 -3.66 -6.36 -5.59
CA ILE A 110 -2.89 -6.35 -4.34
C ILE A 110 -3.20 -7.56 -3.48
N GLN A 111 -4.48 -7.92 -3.33
CA GLN A 111 -4.88 -9.09 -2.56
C GLN A 111 -4.27 -10.36 -3.17
N MET A 112 -4.30 -10.50 -4.49
CA MET A 112 -3.63 -11.59 -5.18
C MET A 112 -2.12 -11.60 -4.89
N LEU A 113 -1.44 -10.44 -4.93
CA LEU A 113 -0.02 -10.34 -4.56
C LEU A 113 0.21 -10.86 -3.13
N MET A 114 -0.62 -10.43 -2.18
CA MET A 114 -0.52 -10.84 -0.78
C MET A 114 -0.71 -12.35 -0.62
N GLU A 115 -1.75 -12.93 -1.22
CA GLU A 115 -2.02 -14.38 -1.16
C GLU A 115 -0.91 -15.24 -1.77
N LYS A 116 -0.20 -14.72 -2.79
CA LYS A 116 0.94 -15.42 -3.40
C LYS A 116 2.25 -15.26 -2.65
N THR A 117 2.36 -14.27 -1.78
CA THR A 117 3.62 -13.93 -1.10
C THR A 117 3.57 -14.15 0.41
N ILE A 118 2.38 -14.36 0.96
CA ILE A 118 2.09 -14.54 2.38
C ILE A 118 1.20 -15.77 2.55
N ASP A 119 1.54 -16.63 3.49
CA ASP A 119 0.60 -17.62 4.02
C ASP A 119 -0.38 -16.91 4.97
N VAL A 120 -1.43 -16.32 4.40
CA VAL A 120 -2.45 -15.55 5.14
C VAL A 120 -3.17 -16.42 6.19
N GLY A 121 -3.34 -17.72 5.92
CA GLY A 121 -3.95 -18.65 6.88
C GLY A 121 -3.12 -18.74 8.16
N SER A 122 -1.81 -18.94 8.02
CA SER A 122 -0.88 -18.98 9.15
C SER A 122 -0.83 -17.68 9.96
N LEU A 123 -1.16 -16.54 9.35
CA LEU A 123 -1.19 -15.23 10.02
C LEU A 123 -2.46 -15.02 10.84
N LYS A 124 -3.61 -15.47 10.33
CA LYS A 124 -4.90 -15.37 11.03
C LYS A 124 -4.97 -16.32 12.23
N ASP A 125 -4.38 -17.50 12.09
CA ASP A 125 -4.33 -18.53 13.14
C ASP A 125 -3.40 -18.16 14.30
N GLN A 126 -2.56 -17.14 14.13
CA GLN A 126 -1.89 -16.49 15.25
C GLN A 126 -2.93 -15.68 16.02
N ALA A 127 -3.79 -16.37 16.78
CA ALA A 127 -4.76 -15.73 17.65
C ALA A 127 -4.00 -14.97 18.75
N PHE A 128 -3.90 -13.65 18.62
CA PHE A 128 -3.35 -12.82 19.68
C PHE A 128 -4.49 -12.35 20.58
N LYS A 129 -4.38 -12.65 21.87
CA LYS A 129 -5.22 -12.00 22.88
C LYS A 129 -4.78 -10.55 22.99
N LEU A 130 -5.41 -9.64 22.25
CA LEU A 130 -5.21 -8.19 22.35
C LEU A 130 -5.39 -7.67 23.79
N ASN A 131 -6.09 -8.43 24.65
CA ASN A 131 -6.43 -8.07 26.02
C ASN A 131 -5.32 -8.33 27.07
N GLU A 132 -4.19 -8.95 26.70
CA GLU A 132 -3.06 -9.26 27.62
C GLU A 132 -1.76 -8.52 27.23
N VAL A 133 -1.89 -7.39 26.54
CA VAL A 133 -0.78 -6.77 25.81
C VAL A 133 -0.22 -5.56 26.57
N ASN A 134 0.95 -5.72 27.19
CA ASN A 134 1.81 -4.60 27.54
C ASN A 134 2.64 -4.16 26.30
N GLU A 135 3.25 -2.99 26.35
CA GLU A 135 4.03 -2.41 25.23
C GLU A 135 5.16 -3.35 24.75
N GLU A 136 5.81 -4.05 25.69
CA GLU A 136 6.85 -5.05 25.42
C GLU A 136 6.31 -6.22 24.58
N ASN A 137 5.10 -6.71 24.88
CA ASN A 137 4.44 -7.75 24.09
C ASN A 137 4.13 -7.27 22.66
N GLN A 138 3.74 -6.00 22.46
CA GLN A 138 3.48 -5.44 21.11
C GLN A 138 4.74 -5.46 20.25
N CYS A 139 5.85 -4.98 20.81
CA CYS A 139 7.15 -4.95 20.13
C CYS A 139 7.56 -6.36 19.69
N MET A 140 7.44 -7.34 20.58
CA MET A 140 7.74 -8.73 20.25
C MET A 140 6.84 -9.30 19.15
N GLN A 141 5.58 -8.86 19.04
CA GLN A 141 4.71 -9.31 17.94
C GLN A 141 5.09 -8.70 16.60
N VAL A 142 5.46 -7.41 16.56
CA VAL A 142 5.98 -6.80 15.34
C VAL A 142 7.22 -7.54 14.86
N LEU A 143 8.15 -7.88 15.77
CA LEU A 143 9.38 -8.60 15.45
C LEU A 143 9.14 -10.05 14.95
N LYS A 144 8.07 -10.69 15.41
CA LYS A 144 7.70 -12.05 14.98
C LYS A 144 6.87 -12.07 13.70
N SER A 145 6.32 -10.93 13.29
CA SER A 145 5.48 -10.84 12.10
C SER A 145 6.34 -11.04 10.84
N PRO A 146 5.83 -11.74 9.80
CA PRO A 146 6.51 -11.83 8.52
C PRO A 146 6.84 -10.44 7.98
N PHE A 147 8.09 -10.24 7.61
CA PHE A 147 8.57 -8.93 7.18
C PHE A 147 7.75 -8.31 6.05
N ILE A 148 7.24 -9.15 5.14
CA ILE A 148 6.44 -8.71 4.01
C ILE A 148 5.09 -8.10 4.41
N ILE A 149 4.45 -8.56 5.49
CA ILE A 149 3.19 -7.92 5.95
C ILE A 149 3.48 -6.53 6.53
N ILE A 150 4.61 -6.36 7.23
CA ILE A 150 5.07 -5.04 7.67
C ILE A 150 5.33 -4.12 6.48
N ARG A 151 5.90 -4.64 5.39
CA ARG A 151 6.12 -3.86 4.16
C ARG A 151 4.81 -3.39 3.53
N PHE A 152 3.78 -4.24 3.47
CA PHE A 152 2.45 -3.84 3.00
C PHE A 152 1.86 -2.73 3.88
N LEU A 153 1.76 -2.94 5.20
CA LEU A 153 1.19 -1.96 6.11
C LEU A 153 1.89 -0.60 6.05
N THR A 154 3.22 -0.63 6.10
CA THR A 154 4.04 0.59 6.05
C THR A 154 3.96 1.28 4.70
N SER A 155 3.83 0.55 3.58
CA SER A 155 3.59 1.15 2.27
C SER A 155 2.22 1.80 2.15
N PHE A 156 1.18 1.16 2.69
CA PHE A 156 -0.19 1.58 2.49
C PHE A 156 -0.61 2.75 3.37
N PHE A 157 -0.26 2.69 4.67
CA PHE A 157 -0.88 3.55 5.69
C PHE A 157 0.08 4.50 6.40
N MET A 158 1.35 4.57 6.00
CA MET A 158 2.37 5.41 6.64
C MET A 158 2.90 6.41 5.61
N ASN A 159 3.25 7.64 5.99
CA ASN A 159 3.70 8.67 5.06
C ASN A 159 5.23 8.72 4.92
N ASP A 160 5.95 8.29 5.95
CA ASP A 160 7.41 8.15 5.93
C ASP A 160 7.89 6.76 6.36
N GLU A 161 9.12 6.42 5.96
CA GLU A 161 9.81 5.19 6.35
C GLU A 161 10.27 5.18 7.80
N GLU A 162 10.55 6.37 8.32
CA GLU A 162 10.98 6.57 9.71
C GLU A 162 9.82 6.52 10.69
N GLU A 163 8.58 6.53 10.19
CA GLU A 163 7.44 6.35 11.07
C GLU A 163 7.48 4.95 11.70
N ASP A 164 7.28 4.91 13.01
CA ASP A 164 7.19 3.66 13.76
C ASP A 164 5.74 3.15 13.72
N ILE A 165 5.57 1.87 13.34
CA ILE A 165 4.28 1.18 13.34
C ILE A 165 3.65 1.13 14.75
N LEU A 166 4.46 1.24 15.81
CA LEU A 166 4.05 1.23 17.21
C LEU A 166 3.84 2.62 17.81
N ALA A 167 4.17 3.69 17.09
CA ALA A 167 3.98 5.06 17.58
C ALA A 167 2.51 5.49 17.50
N ASP A 168 2.05 6.14 18.57
CA ASP A 168 0.73 6.76 18.62
C ASP A 168 0.60 7.85 17.56
N ARG A 169 -0.49 7.79 16.79
CA ARG A 169 -0.74 8.70 15.67
C ARG A 169 -2.14 9.24 15.70
N LYS A 170 -2.25 10.52 15.38
CA LYS A 170 -3.52 11.22 15.29
C LYS A 170 -4.04 11.12 13.87
N ILE A 171 -5.31 10.76 13.72
CA ILE A 171 -5.97 10.60 12.43
C ILE A 171 -7.37 11.22 12.52
N SER A 172 -7.88 11.80 11.43
CA SER A 172 -9.27 12.26 11.40
C SER A 172 -10.24 11.07 11.33
N LYS A 173 -11.50 11.29 11.71
CA LYS A 173 -12.53 10.26 11.57
C LYS A 173 -12.71 9.78 10.12
N VAL A 174 -12.67 10.70 9.15
CA VAL A 174 -12.86 10.40 7.72
C VAL A 174 -11.72 9.53 7.18
N GLU A 175 -10.47 9.89 7.47
CA GLU A 175 -9.31 9.09 7.08
C GLU A 175 -9.31 7.72 7.77
N TYR A 176 -9.71 7.65 9.05
CA TYR A 176 -9.82 6.40 9.78
C TYR A 176 -10.86 5.46 9.17
N ASP A 177 -12.02 5.98 8.78
CA ASP A 177 -13.05 5.19 8.13
C ASP A 177 -12.59 4.69 6.75
N LYS A 178 -11.91 5.55 5.98
CA LYS A 178 -11.32 5.13 4.70
C LYS A 178 -10.22 4.08 4.87
N LEU A 179 -9.41 4.19 5.92
CA LEU A 179 -8.40 3.20 6.27
C LEU A 179 -9.04 1.83 6.55
N LEU A 180 -10.14 1.80 7.29
CA LEU A 180 -10.87 0.55 7.56
C LEU A 180 -11.48 -0.04 6.29
N GLU A 181 -12.06 0.77 5.42
CA GLU A 181 -12.61 0.34 4.13
C GLU A 181 -11.52 -0.32 3.25
N ILE A 182 -10.36 0.33 3.11
CA ILE A 182 -9.23 -0.21 2.35
C ILE A 182 -8.72 -1.50 2.99
N ALA A 183 -8.61 -1.52 4.33
CA ALA A 183 -8.14 -2.70 5.05
C ALA A 183 -9.12 -3.88 4.94
N GLU A 184 -10.43 -3.62 4.86
CA GLU A 184 -11.44 -4.64 4.62
C GLU A 184 -11.30 -5.24 3.23
N GLN A 185 -11.20 -4.40 2.19
CA GLN A 185 -11.00 -4.86 0.81
C GLN A 185 -9.72 -5.68 0.63
N LEU A 186 -8.65 -5.32 1.35
CA LEU A 186 -7.38 -6.06 1.30
C LEU A 186 -7.33 -7.27 2.24
N GLY A 187 -8.41 -7.58 2.97
CA GLY A 187 -8.47 -8.70 3.92
C GLY A 187 -7.53 -8.56 5.12
N LEU A 188 -7.17 -7.32 5.48
CA LEU A 188 -6.24 -6.98 6.55
C LEU A 188 -6.89 -6.90 7.94
N LEU A 189 -8.21 -6.74 8.02
CA LEU A 189 -8.91 -6.53 9.29
C LEU A 189 -8.65 -7.66 10.30
N ASP A 190 -8.59 -8.91 9.87
CA ASP A 190 -8.36 -10.02 10.81
C ASP A 190 -6.87 -10.27 11.07
N ILE A 191 -5.98 -9.52 10.43
CA ILE A 191 -4.54 -9.71 10.58
C ILE A 191 -4.10 -9.03 11.89
N PRO A 192 -3.45 -9.76 12.80
CA PRO A 192 -3.18 -9.20 14.12
C PRO A 192 -2.22 -8.03 14.15
N ILE A 193 -1.21 -8.03 13.27
CA ILE A 193 -0.28 -6.91 13.15
C ILE A 193 -1.00 -5.63 12.68
N PHE A 194 -2.06 -5.77 11.87
CA PHE A 194 -2.91 -4.65 11.50
C PHE A 194 -3.75 -4.17 12.71
N GLN A 195 -4.24 -5.07 13.56
CA GLN A 195 -4.93 -4.68 14.80
C GLN A 195 -4.01 -3.94 15.78
N ILE A 196 -2.73 -4.35 15.89
CA ILE A 196 -1.73 -3.62 16.68
C ILE A 196 -1.55 -2.21 16.10
N TYR A 197 -1.30 -2.10 14.79
CA TYR A 197 -1.17 -0.80 14.12
C TYR A 197 -2.41 0.08 14.34
N ARG A 198 -3.61 -0.48 14.16
CA ARG A 198 -4.89 0.21 14.39
C ARG A 198 -5.03 0.70 15.82
N SER A 199 -4.56 -0.05 16.82
CA SER A 199 -4.64 0.35 18.23
C SER A 199 -3.83 1.60 18.56
N LYS A 200 -2.86 1.96 17.72
CA LYS A 200 -2.04 3.17 17.84
C LYS A 200 -2.66 4.39 17.18
N LEU A 201 -3.78 4.23 16.47
CA LEU A 201 -4.49 5.32 15.82
C LEU A 201 -5.49 5.98 16.79
N ILE A 202 -5.24 7.23 17.13
CA ILE A 202 -6.06 8.08 17.99
C ILE A 202 -6.92 8.97 17.08
N VAL A 203 -8.20 8.63 16.96
CA VAL A 203 -9.17 9.41 16.20
C VAL A 203 -9.41 10.76 16.88
N LYS A 204 -9.26 11.85 16.11
CA LYS A 204 -9.55 13.22 16.53
C LYS A 204 -10.91 13.71 16.04
#